data_AF-A0A6J3LYL8-F1
#
_entry.id   AF-A0A6J3LYL8-F1
#
_cell.length_a   1.000
_cell.length_b   1.000
_cell.length_c   1.000
_cell.angle_alpha   90.00
_cell.angle_beta   90.00
_cell.angle_gamma   90.00
#
_symmetry.space_group_name_H-M   'P 1'
#
loop_
_entity.id
_entity.type
_entity.pdbx_description
1 polymer ?
#
loop_
_entity_poly.entity_id
_entity_poly.type
_entity_poly.pdbx_seq_one_letter_code
_entity_poly.pdbx_strand_id
1 'polypeptide(L)'
;MHRSDERTAKTSPRAKASEHFSAFQSFCPPKPQPPATWLRPDEAKSLYKTYTEKWAALGPTDPNVPFPGRGLNARSLSKRDSLYAPNISAAVSTWSEENVLQANVQAFFLGAVGLSPVYSETSPSRKLTTSFDKAKASDQQIRELIDVLKKEKVRWHSDRLGRRNGGSTDGPNTALQKDERARAVFHAVCELMEVAQA
;
A
#
# COMPACT_ATOMS: atom_id res chain seq x y z
N MET A 1 -39.68 71.36 51.56
CA MET A 1 -39.00 72.63 51.23
C MET A 1 -37.51 72.35 51.19
N HIS A 2 -36.83 72.77 50.12
CA HIS A 2 -35.44 73.27 50.07
C HIS A 2 -34.33 72.43 50.74
N ARG A 3 -33.15 72.18 50.18
CA ARG A 3 -32.44 72.46 48.91
C ARG A 3 -30.99 72.03 49.21
N SER A 4 -30.21 71.63 48.19
CA SER A 4 -28.77 71.97 48.05
C SER A 4 -27.76 71.45 49.09
N ASP A 5 -26.51 71.12 48.79
CA ASP A 5 -25.68 71.01 47.58
C ASP A 5 -24.40 70.28 48.06
N GLU A 6 -23.93 69.24 47.37
CA GLU A 6 -22.83 69.31 46.39
C GLU A 6 -21.42 69.47 46.98
N ARG A 7 -20.54 68.47 46.77
CA ARG A 7 -19.28 68.57 46.00
C ARG A 7 -18.50 67.23 45.99
N THR A 8 -18.38 66.54 44.85
CA THR A 8 -17.26 66.59 43.87
C THR A 8 -15.98 65.90 44.41
N ALA A 9 -15.27 64.98 43.76
CA ALA A 9 -15.34 64.21 42.53
C ALA A 9 -14.21 63.15 42.59
N LYS A 10 -14.29 62.08 41.79
CA LYS A 10 -13.23 61.74 40.82
C LYS A 10 -13.59 60.49 39.99
N THR A 11 -13.82 60.75 38.69
CA THR A 11 -13.40 59.97 37.51
C THR A 11 -13.85 58.50 37.34
N SER A 12 -14.80 58.33 36.40
CA SER A 12 -14.96 57.18 35.49
C SER A 12 -13.88 57.23 34.37
N PRO A 13 -13.62 56.20 33.50
CA PRO A 13 -14.67 55.49 32.74
C PRO A 13 -14.45 53.99 32.35
N ARG A 14 -15.58 53.28 32.17
CA ARG A 14 -15.98 52.43 31.02
C ARG A 14 -15.03 51.36 30.46
N ALA A 15 -15.46 50.08 30.51
CA ALA A 15 -15.54 49.14 29.37
C ALA A 15 -16.12 47.79 29.82
N LYS A 16 -17.34 47.45 29.40
CA LYS A 16 -17.72 46.55 28.28
C LYS A 16 -17.78 45.07 28.68
N ALA A 17 -19.00 44.54 28.53
CA ALA A 17 -19.30 43.12 28.46
C ALA A 17 -18.37 42.40 27.47
N SER A 18 -18.00 41.17 27.79
CA SER A 18 -17.65 40.19 26.77
C SER A 18 -18.00 38.80 27.28
N GLU A 19 -19.09 38.27 26.75
CA GLU A 19 -19.28 36.84 26.55
C GLU A 19 -17.99 36.28 25.92
N HIS A 20 -17.35 35.32 26.60
CA HIS A 20 -16.29 34.55 25.97
C HIS A 20 -16.87 33.21 25.52
N PHE A 21 -17.24 33.22 24.23
CA PHE A 21 -17.44 32.05 23.39
C PHE A 21 -16.15 31.22 23.27
N SER A 22 -16.34 29.89 23.29
CA SER A 22 -15.60 28.83 22.59
C SER A 22 -14.07 28.79 22.61
N ALA A 23 -13.55 27.68 23.13
CA ALA A 23 -12.53 26.89 22.42
C ALA A 23 -12.51 25.44 22.93
N PHE A 24 -13.48 24.61 22.51
CA PHE A 24 -13.16 23.20 22.31
C PHE A 24 -12.15 23.14 21.16
N GLN A 25 -10.86 23.20 21.48
CA GLN A 25 -9.84 22.80 20.54
C GLN A 25 -10.07 21.32 20.26
N SER A 26 -10.68 21.03 19.11
CA SER A 26 -10.73 19.68 18.56
C SER A 26 -9.28 19.21 18.42
N PHE A 27 -8.82 18.41 19.38
CA PHE A 27 -7.57 17.66 19.25
C PHE A 27 -7.73 16.71 18.07
N CYS A 28 -7.35 17.17 16.89
CA CYS A 28 -7.20 16.29 15.75
C CYS A 28 -5.88 15.55 15.99
N PRO A 29 -5.89 14.24 16.30
CA PRO A 29 -4.66 13.50 16.47
C PRO A 29 -3.81 13.64 15.19
N PRO A 30 -2.48 13.78 15.30
CA PRO A 30 -1.62 13.88 14.14
C PRO A 30 -1.87 12.69 13.22
N LYS A 31 -2.08 12.96 11.93
CA LYS A 31 -2.28 11.90 10.93
C LYS A 31 -1.08 10.94 11.00
N PRO A 32 -1.31 9.61 10.93
CA PRO A 32 -0.21 8.65 10.84
C PRO A 32 0.74 9.08 9.72
N GLN A 33 2.04 9.00 9.97
CA GLN A 33 3.06 9.22 8.94
C GLN A 33 3.48 7.87 8.35
N PRO A 34 3.76 7.80 7.03
CA PRO A 34 4.29 6.59 6.44
C PRO A 34 5.66 6.25 7.04
N PRO A 35 5.98 4.96 7.23
CA PRO A 35 7.34 4.53 7.58
C PRO A 35 8.36 5.07 6.59
N ALA A 36 9.57 5.41 7.05
CA ALA A 36 10.66 5.85 6.17
C ALA A 36 11.01 4.81 5.09
N THR A 37 10.76 3.54 5.40
CA THR A 37 10.94 2.35 4.57
C THR A 37 9.73 2.04 3.69
N TRP A 38 8.68 2.85 3.68
CA TRP A 38 7.53 2.62 2.80
C TRP A 38 7.96 2.59 1.32
N LEU A 39 7.46 1.62 0.55
CA LEU A 39 7.74 1.53 -0.88
C LEU A 39 7.02 2.65 -1.64
N ARG A 40 7.79 3.65 -2.07
CA ARG A 40 7.23 4.81 -2.78
C ARG A 40 6.88 4.44 -4.23
N PRO A 41 5.86 5.05 -4.84
CA PRO A 41 5.52 4.79 -6.25
C PRO A 41 6.69 5.00 -7.22
N ASP A 42 7.47 6.07 -7.08
CA ASP A 42 8.63 6.33 -7.95
C ASP A 42 9.72 5.25 -7.81
N GLU A 43 9.95 4.78 -6.57
CA GLU A 43 10.87 3.67 -6.29
C GLU A 43 10.35 2.37 -6.94
N ALA A 44 9.05 2.07 -6.79
CA ALA A 44 8.42 0.90 -7.38
C ALA A 44 8.50 0.91 -8.91
N LYS A 45 8.28 2.08 -9.56
CA LYS A 45 8.43 2.25 -11.01
C LYS A 45 9.85 1.96 -11.49
N SER A 46 10.85 2.47 -10.77
CA SER A 46 12.26 2.17 -11.06
C SER A 46 12.58 0.68 -10.90
N LEU A 47 12.16 0.09 -9.77
CA LEU A 47 12.35 -1.34 -9.50
C LEU A 47 11.62 -2.22 -10.52
N TYR A 48 10.44 -1.82 -11.01
CA TYR A 48 9.70 -2.56 -12.02
C TYR A 48 10.42 -2.60 -13.38
N LYS A 49 11.14 -1.52 -13.73
CA LYS A 49 12.00 -1.51 -14.91
C LYS A 49 13.10 -2.58 -14.77
N THR A 50 13.85 -2.56 -13.68
CA THR A 50 14.89 -3.56 -13.40
C THR A 50 14.32 -4.98 -13.29
N TYR A 51 13.14 -5.13 -12.71
CA TYR A 51 12.41 -6.40 -12.64
C TYR A 51 12.12 -6.96 -14.03
N THR A 52 11.63 -6.12 -14.93
CA THR A 52 11.32 -6.50 -16.31
C THR A 52 12.58 -6.86 -17.09
N GLU A 53 13.64 -6.07 -16.93
CA GLU A 53 14.96 -6.34 -17.52
C GLU A 53 15.53 -7.68 -17.04
N LYS A 54 15.49 -7.96 -15.73
CA LYS A 54 15.91 -9.25 -15.18
C LYS A 54 15.11 -10.39 -15.79
N TRP A 55 13.78 -10.29 -15.84
CA TRP A 55 12.97 -11.31 -16.48
C TRP A 55 13.29 -11.54 -17.97
N ALA A 56 13.64 -10.47 -18.70
CA ALA A 56 14.00 -10.57 -20.11
C ALA A 56 15.38 -11.19 -20.34
N ALA A 57 16.30 -11.02 -19.38
CA ALA A 57 17.64 -11.60 -19.42
C ALA A 57 17.68 -13.09 -19.04
N LEU A 58 16.62 -13.62 -18.40
CA LEU A 58 16.60 -15.02 -17.97
C LEU A 58 16.37 -15.95 -19.16
N GLY A 59 17.13 -17.05 -19.18
CA GLY A 59 16.82 -18.19 -20.03
C GLY A 59 15.44 -18.80 -19.69
N PRO A 60 14.82 -19.53 -20.63
CA PRO A 60 13.48 -20.09 -20.45
C PRO A 60 13.37 -21.11 -19.30
N THR A 61 14.48 -21.75 -18.92
CA THR A 61 14.56 -22.73 -17.83
C THR A 61 15.27 -22.20 -16.58
N ASP A 62 15.75 -20.96 -16.57
CA ASP A 62 16.56 -20.42 -15.47
C ASP A 62 15.75 -20.31 -14.17
N PRO A 63 16.13 -20.97 -13.06
CA PRO A 63 15.37 -20.95 -11.82
C PRO A 63 15.40 -19.60 -11.07
N ASN A 64 16.33 -18.70 -11.38
CA ASN A 64 16.61 -17.50 -10.60
C ASN A 64 15.67 -16.33 -10.94
N VAL A 65 14.35 -16.54 -10.77
CA VAL A 65 13.35 -15.50 -11.04
C VAL A 65 13.41 -14.35 -10.03
N PRO A 66 13.33 -13.09 -10.47
CA PRO A 66 13.22 -11.96 -9.57
C PRO A 66 11.81 -11.92 -8.96
N PHE A 67 11.70 -11.59 -7.68
CA PHE A 67 10.41 -11.42 -7.00
C PHE A 67 9.98 -9.93 -7.02
N PRO A 68 8.67 -9.62 -7.14
CA PRO A 68 8.17 -8.24 -7.20
C PRO A 68 8.11 -7.60 -5.80
N GLY A 69 9.27 -7.23 -5.28
CA GLY A 69 9.43 -6.55 -3.99
C GLY A 69 10.73 -5.74 -3.96
N ARG A 70 10.99 -5.03 -2.86
CA ARG A 70 12.20 -4.20 -2.75
C ARG A 70 13.47 -5.04 -2.89
N GLY A 71 14.37 -4.62 -3.78
CA GLY A 71 15.60 -5.37 -4.07
C GLY A 71 15.37 -6.68 -4.84
N LEU A 72 14.17 -6.88 -5.39
CA LEU A 72 13.80 -7.96 -6.33
C LEU A 72 14.06 -9.39 -5.82
N ASN A 73 13.85 -9.61 -4.53
CA ASN A 73 14.12 -10.89 -3.86
C ASN A 73 12.94 -11.33 -2.98
N ALA A 74 12.80 -12.64 -2.79
CA ALA A 74 11.66 -13.23 -2.08
C ALA A 74 11.56 -12.79 -0.60
N ARG A 75 12.70 -12.53 0.07
CA ARG A 75 12.73 -12.10 1.49
C ARG A 75 12.10 -10.73 1.72
N SER A 76 12.11 -9.87 0.70
CA SER A 76 11.51 -8.55 0.78
C SER A 76 9.99 -8.59 0.91
N LEU A 77 9.34 -9.66 0.45
CA LEU A 77 7.88 -9.76 0.49
C LEU A 77 7.34 -9.91 1.91
N SER A 78 8.13 -10.44 2.85
CA SER A 78 7.73 -10.58 4.27
C SER A 78 8.00 -9.31 5.09
N LYS A 79 8.50 -8.23 4.47
CA LYS A 79 8.83 -6.98 5.17
C LYS A 79 7.57 -6.19 5.48
N ARG A 80 7.28 -6.00 6.77
CA ARG A 80 6.07 -5.30 7.25
C ARG A 80 6.24 -3.79 7.25
N ASP A 81 7.48 -3.32 7.38
CA ASP A 81 7.90 -1.93 7.40
C ASP A 81 7.86 -1.26 6.00
N SER A 82 7.69 -2.03 4.93
CA SER A 82 7.44 -1.51 3.58
C SER A 82 5.97 -1.20 3.30
N LEU A 83 5.06 -1.53 4.22
CA LEU A 83 3.62 -1.32 4.08
C LEU A 83 3.17 -0.11 4.90
N TYR A 84 2.21 0.63 4.34
CA TYR A 84 1.57 1.76 5.01
C TYR A 84 0.05 1.65 4.84
N ALA A 85 -0.64 1.34 5.93
CA ALA A 85 -2.08 1.06 5.92
C ALA A 85 -2.82 1.90 6.97
N PRO A 86 -2.89 3.24 6.80
CA PRO A 86 -3.48 4.13 7.80
C PRO A 86 -4.98 3.95 8.00
N ASN A 87 -5.67 3.30 7.06
CA ASN A 87 -7.11 3.07 7.10
C ASN A 87 -7.50 1.74 7.78
N ILE A 88 -6.51 0.93 8.17
CA ILE A 88 -6.72 -0.33 8.88
C ILE A 88 -6.44 -0.10 10.36
N SER A 89 -7.37 -0.52 11.22
CA SER A 89 -7.22 -0.38 12.68
C SER A 89 -6.19 -1.37 13.25
N ALA A 90 -6.14 -2.59 12.70
CA ALA A 90 -5.15 -3.59 13.07
C ALA A 90 -3.75 -3.19 12.58
N ALA A 91 -2.78 -3.17 13.50
CA ALA A 91 -1.40 -2.88 13.15
C ALA A 91 -0.85 -3.88 12.13
N VAL A 92 -0.02 -3.43 11.19
CA VAL A 92 0.60 -4.32 10.18
C VAL A 92 1.39 -5.45 10.83
N SER A 93 1.90 -5.27 12.05
CA SER A 93 2.57 -6.32 12.83
C SER A 93 1.68 -7.52 13.18
N THR A 94 0.35 -7.36 13.17
CA THR A 94 -0.61 -8.42 13.52
C THR A 94 -1.18 -9.14 12.30
N TRP A 95 -0.84 -8.71 11.07
CA TRP A 95 -1.32 -9.35 9.85
C TRP A 95 -0.73 -10.76 9.67
N SER A 96 -1.43 -11.66 9.00
CA SER A 96 -0.86 -12.96 8.63
C SER A 96 0.34 -12.77 7.69
N GLU A 97 1.24 -13.75 7.63
CA GLU A 97 2.36 -13.69 6.69
C GLU A 97 1.87 -13.61 5.24
N GLU A 98 0.87 -14.42 4.88
CA GLU A 98 0.27 -14.38 3.55
C GLU A 98 -0.26 -12.99 3.18
N ASN A 99 -0.97 -12.31 4.09
CA ASN A 99 -1.46 -10.96 3.85
C ASN A 99 -0.32 -9.97 3.61
N VAL A 100 0.79 -10.10 4.34
CA VAL A 100 1.97 -9.24 4.15
C VAL A 100 2.64 -9.51 2.81
N LEU A 101 2.81 -10.79 2.44
CA LEU A 101 3.35 -11.19 1.14
C LEU A 101 2.52 -10.59 0.01
N GLN A 102 1.20 -10.81 0.02
CA GLN A 102 0.32 -10.33 -1.03
C GLN A 102 0.26 -8.80 -1.08
N ALA A 103 0.15 -8.13 0.07
CA ALA A 103 0.11 -6.67 0.14
C ALA A 103 1.37 -6.00 -0.42
N ASN A 104 2.56 -6.58 -0.18
CA ASN A 104 3.81 -6.06 -0.73
C ASN A 104 3.88 -6.23 -2.25
N VAL A 105 3.44 -7.39 -2.77
CA VAL A 105 3.37 -7.64 -4.22
C VAL A 105 2.40 -6.67 -4.91
N GLN A 106 1.22 -6.48 -4.32
CA GLN A 106 0.20 -5.58 -4.87
C GLN A 106 0.67 -4.12 -4.83
N ALA A 107 1.30 -3.70 -3.73
CA ALA A 107 1.91 -2.38 -3.63
C ALA A 107 3.00 -2.16 -4.69
N PHE A 108 3.81 -3.17 -4.98
CA PHE A 108 4.84 -3.11 -6.01
C PHE A 108 4.23 -2.86 -7.40
N PHE A 109 3.22 -3.64 -7.80
CA PHE A 109 2.61 -3.48 -9.14
C PHE A 109 1.76 -2.22 -9.26
N LEU A 110 1.07 -1.80 -8.19
CA LEU A 110 0.38 -0.51 -8.17
C LEU A 110 1.38 0.65 -8.31
N GLY A 111 2.46 0.62 -7.54
CA GLY A 111 3.51 1.63 -7.62
C GLY A 111 4.18 1.67 -9.00
N ALA A 112 4.32 0.53 -9.68
CA ALA A 112 4.89 0.45 -11.01
C ALA A 112 4.16 1.31 -12.06
N VAL A 113 2.84 1.49 -11.90
CA VAL A 113 1.99 2.32 -12.77
C VAL A 113 1.62 3.67 -12.11
N GLY A 114 2.30 4.04 -11.02
CA GLY A 114 2.06 5.29 -10.31
C GLY A 114 0.77 5.34 -9.50
N LEU A 115 0.19 4.18 -9.16
CA LEU A 115 -0.95 4.07 -8.24
C LEU A 115 -0.46 3.77 -6.82
N SER A 116 -1.27 4.15 -5.83
CA SER A 116 -0.99 3.86 -4.41
C SER A 116 -1.96 2.81 -3.87
N PRO A 117 -1.47 1.84 -3.08
CA PRO A 117 -2.33 0.83 -2.47
C PRO A 117 -3.26 1.45 -1.43
N VAL A 118 -4.50 0.97 -1.43
CA VAL A 118 -5.51 1.24 -0.39
C VAL A 118 -5.92 -0.10 0.18
N TYR A 119 -5.70 -0.28 1.48
CA TYR A 119 -6.03 -1.51 2.18
C TYR A 119 -7.40 -1.40 2.84
N SER A 120 -8.19 -2.46 2.76
CA SER A 120 -9.44 -2.63 3.49
C SER A 120 -9.49 -4.00 4.15
N GLU A 121 -10.20 -4.11 5.27
CA GLU A 121 -10.42 -5.36 5.96
C GLU A 121 -11.90 -5.71 5.91
N THR A 122 -12.23 -6.88 5.35
CA THR A 122 -13.62 -7.32 5.26
C THR A 122 -14.01 -8.01 6.57
N SER A 123 -15.04 -7.49 7.24
CA SER A 123 -15.68 -8.19 8.36
C SER A 123 -16.70 -9.21 7.83
N PRO A 124 -16.84 -10.42 8.41
CA PRO A 124 -16.18 -10.94 9.62
C PRO A 124 -14.87 -11.71 9.38
N SER A 125 -14.49 -11.96 8.12
CA SER A 125 -13.38 -12.87 7.78
C SER A 125 -11.99 -12.32 8.10
N ARG A 126 -11.87 -11.02 8.43
CA ARG A 126 -10.58 -10.31 8.57
C ARG A 126 -9.68 -10.49 7.35
N LYS A 127 -10.27 -10.77 6.19
CA LYS A 127 -9.53 -10.85 4.93
C LYS A 127 -9.08 -9.44 4.60
N LEU A 128 -7.77 -9.26 4.46
CA LEU A 128 -7.20 -8.04 3.96
C LEU A 128 -7.35 -8.03 2.44
N THR A 129 -7.85 -6.93 1.89
CA THR A 129 -7.90 -6.70 0.45
C THR A 129 -7.11 -5.45 0.11
N THR A 130 -6.42 -5.48 -1.03
CA THR A 130 -5.69 -4.33 -1.57
C THR A 130 -6.41 -3.81 -2.80
N SER A 131 -6.63 -2.50 -2.83
CA SER A 131 -7.25 -1.77 -3.93
C SER A 131 -6.48 -0.49 -4.23
N PHE A 132 -7.06 0.40 -5.01
CA PHE A 132 -6.54 1.74 -5.30
C PHE A 132 -7.72 2.70 -5.52
N ASP A 133 -7.45 3.99 -5.39
CA ASP A 133 -8.47 5.04 -5.59
C ASP A 133 -8.79 5.20 -7.08
N LYS A 134 -9.84 4.51 -7.55
CA LYS A 134 -10.30 4.57 -8.95
C LYS A 134 -10.73 5.96 -9.39
N ALA A 135 -11.21 6.81 -8.48
CA ALA A 135 -11.61 8.17 -8.82
C ALA A 135 -10.41 9.07 -9.13
N LYS A 136 -9.21 8.70 -8.66
CA LYS A 136 -7.96 9.43 -8.95
C LYS A 136 -7.08 8.75 -10.00
N ALA A 137 -7.35 7.49 -10.32
CA ALA A 137 -6.63 6.75 -11.34
C ALA A 137 -7.05 7.20 -12.73
N SER A 138 -6.08 7.44 -13.62
CA SER A 138 -6.40 7.64 -15.04
C SER A 138 -6.67 6.31 -15.74
N ASP A 139 -7.49 6.33 -16.79
CA ASP A 139 -7.75 5.15 -17.63
C ASP A 139 -6.46 4.52 -18.18
N GLN A 140 -5.44 5.37 -18.44
CA GLN A 140 -4.14 4.89 -18.89
C GLN A 140 -3.44 4.04 -17.82
N GLN A 141 -3.44 4.48 -16.56
CA GLN A 141 -2.84 3.71 -15.46
C GLN A 141 -3.57 2.40 -15.22
N ILE A 142 -4.90 2.39 -15.33
CA ILE A 142 -5.70 1.16 -15.17
C ILE A 142 -5.39 0.17 -16.30
N ARG A 143 -5.33 0.63 -17.56
CA ARG A 143 -4.96 -0.22 -18.69
C ARG A 143 -3.54 -0.78 -18.55
N GLU A 144 -2.58 0.07 -18.21
CA GLU A 144 -1.20 -0.36 -17.94
C GLU A 144 -1.14 -1.40 -16.82
N LEU A 145 -1.88 -1.20 -15.73
CA LEU A 145 -1.95 -2.15 -14.63
C LEU A 145 -2.46 -3.51 -15.12
N ILE A 146 -3.56 -3.53 -15.86
CA ILE A 146 -4.15 -4.77 -16.38
C ILE A 146 -3.16 -5.50 -17.29
N ASP A 147 -2.46 -4.80 -18.17
CA ASP A 147 -1.49 -5.40 -19.10
C ASP A 147 -0.27 -5.98 -18.36
N VAL A 148 0.23 -5.28 -17.35
CA VAL A 148 1.25 -5.81 -16.43
C VAL A 148 0.74 -7.08 -15.74
N LEU A 149 -0.45 -7.05 -15.14
CA LEU A 149 -0.96 -8.18 -14.37
C LEU A 149 -1.28 -9.40 -15.24
N LYS A 150 -1.75 -9.23 -16.47
CA LYS A 150 -1.92 -10.34 -17.43
C LYS A 150 -0.60 -11.08 -17.68
N LYS A 151 0.47 -10.32 -17.90
CA LYS A 151 1.82 -10.86 -18.12
C LYS A 151 2.32 -11.60 -16.88
N GLU A 152 2.15 -10.99 -15.71
CA GLU A 152 2.61 -11.55 -14.44
C GLU A 152 1.81 -12.78 -14.01
N LYS A 153 0.51 -12.82 -14.29
CA LYS A 153 -0.34 -13.99 -14.03
C LYS A 153 0.20 -15.24 -14.74
N VAL A 154 0.67 -15.09 -15.97
CA VAL A 154 1.30 -16.20 -16.71
C VAL A 154 2.66 -16.54 -16.10
N ARG A 155 3.52 -15.55 -15.84
CA ARG A 155 4.89 -15.77 -15.30
C ARG A 155 4.89 -16.53 -13.97
N TRP A 156 3.97 -16.19 -13.09
CA TRP A 156 3.88 -16.74 -11.73
C TRP A 156 2.98 -17.97 -11.61
N HIS A 157 2.38 -18.44 -12.70
CA HIS A 157 1.63 -19.68 -12.69
C HIS A 157 2.55 -20.85 -12.28
N SER A 158 2.07 -21.73 -11.40
CA SER A 158 2.83 -22.86 -10.85
C SER A 158 3.48 -23.71 -11.95
N ASP A 159 2.75 -24.03 -13.03
CA ASP A 159 3.29 -24.78 -14.17
C ASP A 159 4.43 -24.07 -14.90
N ARG A 160 4.36 -22.73 -15.02
CA ARG A 160 5.42 -21.94 -15.66
C ARG A 160 6.65 -21.90 -14.80
N LEU A 161 6.48 -21.74 -13.48
CA LEU A 161 7.57 -21.81 -12.52
C LEU A 161 8.20 -23.21 -12.45
N GLY A 162 7.40 -24.27 -12.53
CA GLY A 162 7.89 -25.65 -12.56
C GLY A 162 8.82 -25.95 -13.74
N ARG A 163 8.66 -25.25 -14.89
CA ARG A 163 9.56 -25.40 -16.05
C ARG A 163 10.91 -24.69 -15.86
N ARG A 164 11.06 -23.86 -14.82
CA ARG A 164 12.29 -23.14 -14.52
C ARG A 164 13.22 -24.00 -13.66
N ASN A 165 13.65 -25.13 -14.21
CA ASN A 165 14.35 -26.21 -13.52
C ASN A 165 15.85 -26.30 -13.84
N GLY A 166 16.44 -25.24 -14.38
CA GLY A 166 17.86 -25.21 -14.76
C GLY A 166 18.21 -26.11 -15.96
N GLY A 167 17.20 -26.57 -16.72
CA GLY A 167 17.41 -27.49 -17.84
C GLY A 167 17.48 -28.96 -17.41
N SER A 168 17.12 -29.29 -16.16
CA SER A 168 17.05 -30.67 -15.69
C SER A 168 16.00 -31.48 -16.46
N THR A 169 16.32 -32.74 -16.75
CA THR A 169 15.39 -33.73 -17.31
C THR A 169 14.60 -34.47 -16.23
N ASP A 170 14.94 -34.30 -14.96
CA ASP A 170 14.40 -35.07 -13.83
C ASP A 170 13.04 -34.56 -13.32
N GLY A 171 12.39 -33.71 -14.12
CA GLY A 171 11.07 -33.17 -13.84
C GLY A 171 11.06 -31.70 -13.41
N PRO A 172 9.93 -31.22 -12.88
CA PRO A 172 9.72 -29.80 -12.62
C PRO A 172 10.50 -29.31 -11.40
N ASN A 173 10.79 -28.01 -11.36
CA ASN A 173 11.30 -27.31 -10.20
C ASN A 173 10.23 -27.25 -9.09
N THR A 174 10.15 -28.30 -8.29
CA THR A 174 9.18 -28.39 -7.20
C THR A 174 9.42 -27.36 -6.10
N ALA A 175 10.67 -26.93 -5.89
CA ALA A 175 11.01 -25.90 -4.92
C ALA A 175 10.34 -24.57 -5.27
N LEU A 176 10.43 -24.13 -6.54
CA LEU A 176 9.80 -22.90 -6.99
C LEU A 176 8.28 -23.06 -7.19
N GLN A 177 7.83 -24.22 -7.69
CA GLN A 177 6.41 -24.50 -7.92
C GLN A 177 5.60 -24.54 -6.61
N LYS A 178 6.21 -24.99 -5.51
CA LYS A 178 5.57 -25.09 -4.19
C LYS A 178 5.98 -23.96 -3.23
N ASP A 179 6.79 -23.01 -3.67
CA ASP A 179 7.22 -21.87 -2.83
C ASP A 179 5.99 -21.02 -2.44
N GLU A 180 5.77 -20.87 -1.13
CA GLU A 180 4.64 -20.11 -0.58
C GLU A 180 4.65 -18.65 -1.02
N ARG A 181 5.85 -18.05 -1.20
CA ARG A 181 6.00 -16.67 -1.64
C ARG A 181 5.68 -16.55 -3.12
N ALA A 182 6.07 -17.53 -3.94
CA ALA A 182 5.71 -17.54 -5.35
C ALA A 182 4.20 -17.72 -5.54
N ARG A 183 3.58 -18.58 -4.72
CA ARG A 183 2.12 -18.72 -4.66
C ARG A 183 1.44 -17.42 -4.24
N ALA A 184 1.96 -16.74 -3.20
CA ALA A 184 1.45 -15.45 -2.77
C ALA A 184 1.54 -14.40 -3.88
N VAL A 185 2.62 -14.37 -4.66
CA VAL A 185 2.73 -13.48 -5.84
C VAL A 185 1.62 -13.79 -6.85
N PHE A 186 1.40 -15.06 -7.18
CA PHE A 186 0.34 -15.44 -8.13
C PHE A 186 -1.05 -15.03 -7.64
N HIS A 187 -1.38 -15.31 -6.38
CA HIS A 187 -2.66 -14.92 -5.78
C HIS A 187 -2.84 -13.41 -5.75
N ALA A 188 -1.83 -12.67 -5.29
CA ALA A 188 -1.80 -11.22 -5.28
C ALA A 188 -2.08 -10.60 -6.65
N VAL A 189 -1.47 -11.15 -7.71
CA VAL A 189 -1.68 -10.72 -9.10
C VAL A 189 -3.10 -11.01 -9.57
N CYS A 190 -3.64 -12.19 -9.25
CA CYS A 190 -5.01 -12.55 -9.63
C CYS A 190 -6.03 -11.63 -8.94
N GLU A 191 -5.93 -11.44 -7.63
CA GLU A 191 -6.84 -10.58 -6.86
C GLU A 191 -6.76 -9.13 -7.32
N LEU A 192 -5.56 -8.60 -7.58
CA LEU A 192 -5.42 -7.22 -8.05
C LEU A 192 -5.97 -7.04 -9.47
N MET A 193 -5.88 -8.07 -10.32
CA MET A 193 -6.44 -8.04 -11.66
C MET A 193 -7.97 -7.99 -11.62
N GLU A 194 -8.60 -8.72 -10.69
CA GLU A 194 -10.05 -8.64 -10.46
C GLU A 194 -10.45 -7.23 -10.01
N VAL A 195 -9.70 -6.62 -9.07
CA VAL A 195 -9.95 -5.25 -8.61
C VAL A 195 -9.83 -4.23 -9.74
N ALA A 196 -8.83 -4.38 -10.62
CA ALA A 196 -8.60 -3.47 -11.74
C ALA A 196 -9.66 -3.59 -12.85
N GLN A 197 -10.32 -4.75 -12.96
CA GLN A 197 -11.34 -5.03 -13.99
C GLN A 197 -12.77 -4.77 -13.53
N ALA A 198 -13.02 -4.77 -12.21
CA ALA A 198 -14.30 -4.39 -11.61
C ALA A 198 -14.63 -2.92 -11.83
#